data_AF-A0A812JVJ5-F1
#
_entry.id   AF-A0A812JVJ5-F1
#
_cell.length_a   1.000
_cell.length_b   1.000
_cell.length_c   1.000
_cell.angle_alpha   90.00
_cell.angle_beta   90.00
_cell.angle_gamma   90.00
#
_symmetry.space_group_name_H-M   'P 1'
#
loop_
_entity.id
_entity.type
_entity.pdbx_description
1 polymer ?
#
loop_
_entity_poly.entity_id
_entity_poly.type
_entity_poly.pdbx_seq_one_letter_code
_entity_poly.pdbx_strand_id
1 'polypeptide(L)'
;MGRFIKAGRVVVMLQGRYAGKKAIVVKTFDDGSKARSFGHALVAGIDRAPLKVTRRMSKKKITKRTKVKPFVKYVNYNHIMPTRYNVPAEISPSTICTDQQMDTPDGRKEARKFAKSTSASGGARVKEPELKNMCTHTYERLLLFVSIPCSLETRQLLALFGPNSL
;
A
#
# COMPACT_ATOMS: atom_id res chain seq x y z
N MET A 1 -6.22 0.91 24.31
CA MET A 1 -5.47 0.53 23.10
C MET A 1 -6.12 1.17 21.88
N GLY A 2 -5.37 1.95 21.09
CA GLY A 2 -5.92 2.63 19.90
C GLY A 2 -5.96 1.73 18.66
N ARG A 3 -7.07 1.74 17.91
CA ARG A 3 -7.18 1.00 16.65
C ARG A 3 -6.32 1.67 15.57
N PHE A 4 -5.39 0.92 14.98
CA PHE A 4 -4.44 1.42 13.98
C PHE A 4 -5.00 1.47 12.56
N ILE A 5 -5.99 0.63 12.26
CA ILE A 5 -6.64 0.57 10.96
C ILE A 5 -7.80 1.58 10.97
N LYS A 6 -7.59 2.69 10.28
CA LYS A 6 -8.57 3.76 10.10
C LYS A 6 -8.71 4.06 8.60
N ALA A 7 -9.82 4.67 8.21
CA ALA A 7 -9.99 5.17 6.86
C ALA A 7 -8.84 6.13 6.48
N GLY A 8 -8.36 6.05 5.24
CA GLY A 8 -7.23 6.84 4.74
C GLY A 8 -5.85 6.22 4.97
N ARG A 9 -5.74 5.14 5.76
CA ARG A 9 -4.47 4.42 5.95
C ARG A 9 -4.11 3.60 4.74
N VAL A 10 -2.81 3.55 4.45
CA VAL A 10 -2.25 2.70 3.40
C VAL A 10 -1.98 1.31 3.95
N VAL A 11 -2.40 0.31 3.21
CA VAL A 11 -2.27 -1.10 3.55
C VAL A 11 -1.69 -1.88 2.38
N VAL A 12 -1.02 -3.00 2.70
CA VAL A 12 -0.55 -3.96 1.70
C VAL A 12 -1.42 -5.22 1.80
N MET A 13 -1.89 -5.69 0.64
CA MET A 13 -2.65 -6.94 0.54
C MET A 13 -1.71 -8.12 0.70
N LEU A 14 -2.00 -9.04 1.63
CA LEU A 14 -1.17 -10.22 1.88
C LEU A 14 -1.59 -11.42 1.01
N GLN A 15 -2.90 -11.61 0.79
CA GLN A 15 -3.43 -12.84 0.19
C GLN A 15 -4.43 -12.58 -0.95
N GLY A 16 -4.61 -13.61 -1.80
CA GLY A 16 -5.52 -13.63 -2.94
C GLY A 16 -4.96 -12.98 -4.20
N ARG A 17 -5.83 -12.74 -5.20
CA ARG A 17 -5.46 -12.21 -6.52
C ARG A 17 -4.64 -10.91 -6.50
N TYR A 18 -4.81 -10.09 -5.47
CA TYR A 18 -4.15 -8.79 -5.35
C TYR A 18 -3.05 -8.80 -4.27
N ALA A 19 -2.48 -9.96 -3.94
CA ALA A 19 -1.34 -10.04 -3.02
C ALA A 19 -0.16 -9.16 -3.48
N GLY A 20 0.53 -8.55 -2.52
CA GLY A 20 1.63 -7.62 -2.75
C GLY A 20 1.21 -6.25 -3.32
N LYS A 21 -0.09 -6.01 -3.54
CA LYS A 21 -0.59 -4.74 -4.04
C LYS A 21 -0.85 -3.77 -2.90
N LYS A 22 -0.54 -2.50 -3.16
CA LYS A 22 -0.79 -1.38 -2.24
C LYS A 22 -2.23 -0.91 -2.41
N ALA A 23 -2.85 -0.57 -1.29
CA ALA A 23 -4.21 -0.10 -1.26
C ALA A 23 -4.48 0.86 -0.11
N ILE A 24 -5.62 1.54 -0.17
CA ILE A 24 -6.10 2.50 0.82
C ILE A 24 -7.36 1.94 1.43
N VAL A 25 -7.47 2.04 2.76
CA VAL A 25 -8.69 1.69 3.48
C VAL A 25 -9.71 2.80 3.26
N VAL A 26 -10.83 2.45 2.62
CA VAL A 26 -11.95 3.36 2.37
C VAL A 26 -12.85 3.42 3.59
N LYS A 27 -13.28 2.25 4.07
CA LYS A 27 -14.17 2.10 5.21
C LYS A 27 -13.80 0.86 6.01
N THR A 28 -13.94 0.96 7.32
CA THR A 28 -13.66 -0.10 8.30
C THR A 28 -14.97 -0.60 8.88
N PHE A 29 -15.11 -1.93 8.99
CA PHE A 29 -16.23 -2.61 9.63
C PHE A 29 -15.67 -3.52 10.71
N ASP A 30 -15.62 -3.02 11.93
CA ASP A 30 -15.00 -3.73 13.05
C ASP A 30 -15.96 -4.76 13.65
N ASP A 31 -17.24 -4.42 13.72
CA ASP A 31 -18.30 -5.27 14.31
C ASP A 31 -18.92 -6.25 13.29
N GLY A 32 -18.36 -6.30 12.07
CA GLY A 32 -18.89 -7.08 10.97
C GLY A 32 -20.11 -6.44 10.29
N SER A 33 -20.63 -7.14 9.29
CA SER A 33 -21.83 -6.78 8.53
C SER A 33 -22.76 -7.98 8.47
N LYS A 34 -24.04 -7.78 8.12
CA LYS A 34 -25.02 -8.88 7.98
C LYS A 34 -24.55 -9.97 7.01
N ALA A 35 -23.78 -9.60 5.98
CA ALA A 35 -23.21 -10.54 5.03
C ALA A 35 -21.94 -11.25 5.52
N ARG A 36 -21.23 -10.68 6.51
CA ARG A 36 -19.92 -11.14 6.98
C ARG A 36 -19.75 -10.82 8.46
N SER A 37 -19.82 -11.84 9.31
CA SER A 37 -19.71 -11.73 10.76
C SER A 37 -18.31 -11.36 11.29
N PHE A 38 -17.30 -11.28 10.42
CA PHE A 38 -15.92 -10.96 10.79
C PHE A 38 -15.55 -9.50 10.49
N GLY A 39 -14.57 -8.98 11.23
CA GLY A 39 -14.01 -7.65 10.98
C GLY A 39 -13.37 -7.55 9.59
N HIS A 40 -13.81 -6.58 8.80
CA HIS A 40 -13.35 -6.40 7.43
C HIS A 40 -13.25 -4.93 7.04
N ALA A 41 -12.50 -4.66 5.98
CA ALA A 41 -12.35 -3.34 5.40
C ALA A 41 -12.79 -3.34 3.94
N LEU A 42 -13.39 -2.22 3.52
CA LEU A 42 -13.49 -1.86 2.12
C LEU A 42 -12.17 -1.20 1.70
N VAL A 43 -11.53 -1.78 0.69
CA VAL A 43 -10.20 -1.39 0.26
C VAL A 43 -10.23 -1.00 -1.22
N ALA A 44 -9.63 0.15 -1.54
CA ALA A 44 -9.40 0.62 -2.91
C ALA A 44 -7.90 0.62 -3.19
N GLY A 45 -7.46 -0.12 -4.20
CA GLY A 45 -6.03 -0.32 -4.47
C GLY A 45 -5.68 -0.29 -5.95
N ILE A 46 -4.37 -0.40 -6.22
CA ILE A 46 -3.82 -0.38 -7.57
C ILE A 46 -3.31 -1.77 -7.95
N ASP A 47 -3.92 -2.38 -8.97
CA ASP A 47 -3.50 -3.69 -9.50
C ASP A 47 -2.25 -3.52 -10.38
N ARG A 48 -2.36 -2.62 -11.37
CA ARG A 48 -1.24 -2.24 -12.25
C ARG A 48 -0.82 -0.82 -11.97
N ALA A 49 0.37 -0.68 -11.39
CA ALA A 49 1.04 0.59 -11.16
C ALA A 49 1.54 1.18 -12.49
N PRO A 50 1.70 2.51 -12.57
CA PRO A 50 2.31 3.14 -13.73
C PRO A 50 3.77 2.69 -13.87
N LEU A 51 4.21 2.50 -15.11
CA LEU A 51 5.58 2.11 -15.43
C LEU A 51 6.46 3.35 -15.61
N LYS A 52 7.76 3.23 -15.30
CA LYS A 52 8.74 4.32 -15.48
C LYS A 52 8.73 4.84 -16.92
N VAL A 53 8.61 6.17 -17.03
CA VAL A 53 8.68 6.92 -18.29
C VAL A 53 10.05 7.58 -18.41
N THR A 54 10.63 7.59 -19.61
CA THR A 54 11.86 8.33 -19.92
C THR A 54 11.58 9.36 -21.01
N ARG A 55 12.39 10.43 -21.05
CA ARG A 55 12.19 11.58 -21.95
C ARG A 55 12.21 11.21 -23.44
N ARG A 56 12.89 10.11 -23.82
CA ARG A 56 13.03 9.65 -25.22
C ARG A 56 11.78 8.93 -25.76
N MET A 57 10.78 8.66 -24.93
CA MET A 57 9.60 7.91 -25.35
C MET A 57 8.62 8.78 -26.15
N SER A 58 7.96 8.18 -27.14
CA SER A 58 6.87 8.82 -27.86
C SER A 58 5.63 8.99 -26.98
N LYS A 59 4.83 10.04 -27.23
CA LYS A 59 3.60 10.34 -26.48
C LYS A 59 2.64 9.14 -26.41
N LYS A 60 2.53 8.37 -27.50
CA LYS A 60 1.71 7.14 -27.58
C LYS A 60 2.19 6.03 -26.63
N LYS A 61 3.50 5.92 -26.39
CA LYS A 61 4.07 4.95 -25.44
C LYS A 61 3.92 5.42 -24.00
N ILE A 62 4.02 6.74 -23.77
CA ILE A 62 3.84 7.37 -22.46
C ILE A 62 2.42 7.13 -21.93
N THR A 63 1.39 7.36 -22.76
CA THR A 63 -0.01 7.14 -22.35
C THR A 63 -0.29 5.69 -21.97
N LYS A 64 0.27 4.73 -22.71
CA LYS A 64 0.14 3.30 -22.40
C LYS A 64 0.83 2.91 -21.09
N ARG A 65 2.02 3.49 -20.80
CA ARG A 65 2.78 3.21 -19.56
C ARG A 65 2.21 3.87 -18.30
N THR A 66 1.53 5.00 -18.47
CA THR A 66 0.93 5.75 -17.36
C THR A 66 -0.44 5.19 -16.96
N LYS A 67 -1.05 4.34 -17.79
CA LYS A 67 -2.40 3.78 -17.54
C LYS A 67 -2.41 2.92 -16.27
N VAL A 68 -3.11 3.41 -15.25
CA VAL A 68 -3.36 2.70 -13.99
C VAL A 68 -4.59 1.79 -14.12
N LYS A 69 -4.52 0.60 -13.49
CA LYS A 69 -5.68 -0.29 -13.32
C LYS A 69 -6.02 -0.40 -11.82
N PRO A 70 -7.07 0.27 -11.33
CA PRO A 70 -7.47 0.16 -9.94
C PRO A 70 -8.35 -1.07 -9.69
N PHE A 71 -8.50 -1.43 -8.42
CA PHE A 71 -9.45 -2.42 -7.93
C PHE A 71 -10.10 -1.96 -6.64
N VAL A 72 -11.29 -2.50 -6.37
CA VAL A 72 -12.05 -2.27 -5.14
C VAL A 72 -12.49 -3.64 -4.63
N LYS A 73 -12.28 -3.92 -3.34
CA LYS A 73 -12.58 -5.22 -2.75
C LYS A 73 -12.84 -5.11 -1.24
N TYR A 74 -13.76 -5.91 -0.72
CA TYR A 74 -13.88 -6.18 0.70
C TYR A 74 -12.87 -7.24 1.15
N VAL A 75 -12.10 -6.94 2.20
CA VAL A 75 -10.98 -7.77 2.66
C VAL A 75 -11.06 -7.94 4.18
N ASN A 76 -10.80 -9.15 4.69
CA ASN A 76 -10.66 -9.41 6.12
C ASN A 76 -9.39 -8.74 6.66
N TYR A 77 -9.41 -8.25 7.89
CA TYR A 77 -8.24 -7.65 8.54
C TYR A 77 -7.02 -8.57 8.61
N ASN A 78 -7.20 -9.89 8.69
CA ASN A 78 -6.08 -10.83 8.69
C ASN A 78 -5.29 -10.86 7.37
N HIS A 79 -5.88 -10.40 6.26
CA HIS A 79 -5.27 -10.43 4.93
C HIS A 79 -4.67 -9.08 4.52
N ILE A 80 -4.56 -8.13 5.46
CA ILE A 80 -3.93 -6.84 5.22
C ILE A 80 -2.79 -6.63 6.20
N MET A 81 -1.71 -6.05 5.70
CA MET A 81 -0.62 -5.53 6.53
C MET A 81 -0.78 -4.01 6.62
N PRO A 82 -1.09 -3.45 7.80
CA PRO A 82 -1.15 -2.01 7.97
C PRO A 82 0.23 -1.41 7.84
N THR A 83 0.32 -0.28 7.16
CA THR A 83 1.57 0.48 7.06
C THR A 83 1.48 1.76 7.90
N ARG A 84 2.64 2.38 8.14
CA ARG A 84 2.73 3.66 8.86
C ARG A 84 2.06 4.81 8.10
N TYR A 85 1.94 4.70 6.78
CA TYR A 85 1.59 5.81 5.90
C TYR A 85 0.08 6.09 5.90
N ASN A 86 -0.23 7.38 5.84
CA ASN A 86 -1.58 7.90 5.72
C ASN A 86 -1.68 8.75 4.46
N VAL A 87 -2.78 8.67 3.74
CA VAL A 87 -3.04 9.54 2.59
C VAL A 87 -3.51 10.91 3.11
N PRO A 88 -3.01 12.03 2.56
CA PRO A 88 -3.46 13.36 2.95
C PRO A 88 -4.95 13.56 2.66
N ALA A 89 -5.61 14.39 3.48
CA ALA A 89 -7.08 14.54 3.55
C ALA A 89 -7.74 15.08 2.27
N GLU A 90 -6.96 15.56 1.30
CA GLU A 90 -7.45 16.05 -0.01
C GLU A 90 -8.09 14.94 -0.85
N ILE A 91 -7.68 13.68 -0.64
CA ILE A 91 -8.29 12.52 -1.28
C ILE A 91 -9.20 11.86 -0.24
N SER A 92 -10.42 12.36 -0.12
CA SER A 92 -11.41 11.81 0.81
C SER A 92 -11.73 10.35 0.45
N PRO A 93 -11.42 9.37 1.31
CA PRO A 93 -11.57 7.94 0.99
C PRO A 93 -13.03 7.55 0.76
N SER A 94 -13.96 8.21 1.44
CA SER A 94 -15.42 7.99 1.34
C SER A 94 -15.99 8.25 -0.05
N THR A 95 -15.41 9.19 -0.80
CA THR A 95 -15.87 9.54 -2.15
C THR A 95 -15.45 8.48 -3.17
N ILE A 96 -14.43 7.68 -2.87
CA ILE A 96 -13.89 6.70 -3.82
C ILE A 96 -14.90 5.58 -4.07
N CYS A 97 -15.53 5.08 -3.01
CA CYS A 97 -16.50 3.99 -3.08
C CYS A 97 -17.53 4.11 -1.95
N THR A 98 -18.80 3.94 -2.29
CA THR A 98 -19.87 3.71 -1.30
C THR A 98 -20.20 2.22 -1.20
N ASP A 99 -20.72 1.79 -0.06
CA ASP A 99 -21.08 0.38 0.16
C ASP A 99 -22.17 -0.08 -0.82
N GLN A 100 -23.11 0.81 -1.15
CA GLN A 100 -24.21 0.53 -2.09
C GLN A 100 -23.72 0.19 -3.50
N GLN A 101 -22.60 0.79 -3.94
CA GLN A 101 -22.01 0.50 -5.26
C GLN A 101 -21.35 -0.88 -5.32
N MET A 102 -21.10 -1.52 -4.18
CA MET A 102 -20.38 -2.79 -4.13
C MET A 102 -21.27 -4.02 -4.24
N ASP A 103 -22.58 -3.89 -4.10
CA ASP A 103 -23.52 -5.00 -4.19
C ASP A 103 -23.82 -5.38 -5.64
N THR A 104 -23.87 -4.40 -6.54
CA THR A 104 -24.12 -4.62 -7.97
C THR A 104 -22.80 -4.77 -8.77
N PRO A 105 -22.76 -5.63 -9.81
CA PRO A 105 -21.58 -5.76 -10.66
C PRO A 105 -21.29 -4.49 -11.46
N ASP A 106 -22.31 -3.70 -11.79
CA ASP A 106 -22.15 -2.45 -12.55
C ASP A 106 -21.67 -1.29 -11.68
N GLY A 107 -22.14 -1.18 -10.43
CA GLY A 107 -21.60 -0.22 -9.46
C GLY A 107 -20.10 -0.45 -9.20
N ARG A 108 -19.64 -1.71 -9.20
CA ARG A 108 -18.20 -2.02 -9.12
C ARG A 108 -17.40 -1.53 -10.32
N LYS A 109 -17.99 -1.51 -11.52
CA LYS A 109 -17.32 -0.98 -12.73
C LYS A 109 -17.20 0.54 -12.63
N GLU A 110 -18.23 1.22 -12.13
CA GLU A 110 -18.24 2.66 -11.91
C GLU A 110 -17.24 3.09 -10.85
N ALA A 111 -17.21 2.41 -9.70
CA ALA A 111 -16.23 2.65 -8.64
C ALA A 111 -14.78 2.48 -9.16
N ARG A 112 -14.53 1.51 -10.05
CA ARG A 112 -13.21 1.36 -10.71
C ARG A 112 -12.91 2.48 -11.68
N LYS A 113 -13.90 3.03 -12.39
CA LYS A 113 -13.72 4.19 -13.27
C LYS A 113 -13.39 5.43 -12.43
N PHE A 114 -14.08 5.63 -11.31
CA PHE A 114 -13.84 6.73 -10.39
C PHE A 114 -12.45 6.64 -9.73
N ALA A 115 -12.07 5.47 -9.20
CA ALA A 115 -10.73 5.26 -8.67
C ALA A 115 -9.62 5.49 -9.73
N LYS A 116 -9.95 5.30 -11.02
CA LYS A 116 -9.04 5.56 -12.13
C LYS A 116 -8.92 7.05 -12.46
N SER A 117 -10.01 7.82 -12.39
CA SER A 117 -9.95 9.27 -12.60
C SER A 117 -9.19 9.96 -11.48
N THR A 118 -9.43 9.58 -10.22
CA THR A 118 -8.72 10.13 -9.05
C THR A 118 -7.21 9.86 -9.09
N SER A 119 -6.80 8.70 -9.61
CA SER A 119 -5.37 8.37 -9.77
C SER A 119 -4.72 9.01 -11.00
N ALA A 120 -5.51 9.52 -11.95
CA ALA A 120 -5.02 10.17 -13.17
C ALA A 120 -4.94 11.70 -13.05
N SER A 121 -5.80 12.34 -12.24
CA SER A 121 -5.75 13.78 -11.93
C SER A 121 -4.59 14.16 -11.01
N GLY A 122 -3.95 13.17 -10.37
CA GLY A 122 -2.67 13.28 -9.68
C GLY A 122 -1.50 13.46 -10.64
N GLY A 123 -1.56 14.47 -11.50
CA GLY A 123 -0.40 15.12 -12.10
C GLY A 123 0.37 15.99 -11.10
N ALA A 124 0.07 15.88 -9.80
CA ALA A 124 1.07 16.16 -8.79
C ALA A 124 2.28 15.29 -9.14
N ARG A 125 3.47 15.88 -9.17
CA ARG A 125 4.71 15.13 -8.99
C ARG A 125 4.50 14.29 -7.73
N VAL A 126 3.98 13.07 -7.87
CA VAL A 126 4.27 12.02 -6.92
C VAL A 126 5.76 11.94 -7.07
N LYS A 127 6.46 12.66 -6.18
CA LYS A 127 7.82 12.37 -5.85
C LYS A 127 7.80 10.85 -5.75
N GLU A 128 8.39 10.26 -6.77
CA GLU A 128 8.60 8.84 -6.90
C GLU A 128 9.64 8.31 -5.86
N PRO A 129 9.96 8.95 -4.71
CA PRO A 129 10.52 8.25 -3.58
C PRO A 129 9.48 7.45 -2.79
N GLU A 130 8.29 7.91 -2.41
CA GLU A 130 7.60 7.23 -1.28
C GLU A 130 6.96 5.86 -1.62
N LEU A 131 6.37 5.69 -2.81
CA LEU A 131 5.84 4.38 -3.21
C LEU A 131 6.91 3.44 -3.79
N LYS A 132 8.05 3.93 -4.29
CA LYS A 132 9.17 3.08 -4.75
C LYS A 132 10.15 2.73 -3.63
N ASN A 133 10.46 3.67 -2.73
CA ASN A 133 11.36 3.46 -1.58
C ASN A 133 10.76 2.51 -0.53
N MET A 134 9.44 2.34 -0.51
CA MET A 134 8.80 1.27 0.27
C MET A 134 9.04 -0.14 -0.31
N CYS A 135 9.42 -0.25 -1.58
CA CYS A 135 9.55 -1.54 -2.30
C CYS A 135 11.00 -2.03 -2.35
N THR A 136 11.99 -1.14 -2.31
CA THR A 136 13.42 -1.52 -2.32
C THR A 136 14.01 -1.70 -0.94
N HIS A 137 13.58 -0.92 0.08
CA HIS A 137 14.16 -1.03 1.42
C HIS A 137 13.64 -2.20 2.26
N THR A 138 12.45 -2.73 1.95
CA THR A 138 11.83 -3.82 2.72
C THR A 138 12.31 -5.20 2.29
N TYR A 139 12.79 -5.38 1.05
CA TYR A 139 13.33 -6.68 0.61
C TYR A 139 14.82 -6.85 0.89
N GLU A 140 15.66 -5.81 0.78
CA GLU A 140 17.08 -5.92 1.17
C GLU A 140 17.28 -6.05 2.69
N ARG A 141 16.51 -5.31 3.52
CA ARG A 141 16.64 -5.45 4.99
C ARG A 141 16.07 -6.76 5.53
N LEU A 142 15.09 -7.36 4.86
CA LEU A 142 14.46 -8.60 5.33
C LEU A 142 15.23 -9.83 4.83
N LEU A 143 15.89 -9.76 3.67
CA LEU A 143 16.83 -10.79 3.23
C LEU A 143 18.17 -10.76 4.00
N LEU A 144 18.66 -9.58 4.42
CA LEU A 144 19.80 -9.49 5.34
C LEU A 144 19.51 -10.04 6.75
N PHE A 145 18.25 -10.08 7.18
CA PHE A 145 17.89 -10.63 8.50
C PHE A 145 17.62 -12.15 8.49
N VAL A 146 17.36 -12.75 7.33
CA VAL A 146 17.06 -14.19 7.20
C VAL A 146 18.25 -14.98 6.62
N SER A 147 19.31 -14.31 6.16
CA SER A 147 20.43 -14.95 5.46
C SER A 147 21.79 -14.82 6.16
N ILE A 148 21.84 -14.56 7.47
CA ILE A 148 23.08 -14.71 8.23
C ILE A 148 22.99 -16.00 9.06
N PRO A 149 23.42 -17.14 8.50
CA PRO A 149 23.88 -18.22 9.35
C PRO A 149 25.17 -17.76 10.03
N CYS A 150 25.18 -17.84 11.36
CA CYS A 150 26.26 -18.41 12.14
C CYS A 150 27.69 -18.11 11.66
N SER A 151 28.34 -17.07 12.22
CA SER A 151 29.80 -16.95 12.41
C SER A 151 30.25 -15.48 12.44
N LEU A 152 30.27 -14.86 13.63
CA LEU A 152 31.28 -13.89 14.13
C LEU A 152 30.67 -13.03 15.26
N GLU A 153 30.31 -13.69 16.35
CA GLU A 153 30.36 -13.05 17.67
C GLU A 153 31.80 -13.17 18.18
N THR A 154 32.29 -12.16 18.88
CA THR A 154 33.63 -12.03 19.51
C THR A 154 34.79 -11.60 18.59
N ARG A 155 34.93 -10.29 18.31
CA ARG A 155 36.27 -9.64 18.29
C ARG A 155 36.34 -8.10 18.21
N GLN A 156 35.24 -7.36 18.25
CA GLN A 156 35.31 -5.88 18.19
C GLN A 156 34.71 -5.12 19.38
N LEU A 157 34.25 -5.82 20.43
CA LEU A 157 33.68 -5.16 21.63
C LEU A 157 34.71 -4.76 22.70
N LEU A 158 36.02 -4.96 22.44
CA LEU A 158 37.11 -4.58 23.36
C LEU A 158 37.77 -3.23 23.04
N ALA A 159 37.28 -2.48 22.05
CA ALA A 159 37.85 -1.18 21.67
C ALA A 159 37.08 0.05 22.20
N LEU A 160 36.05 -0.13 23.04
CA LEU A 160 35.25 0.97 23.62
C LEU A 160 35.48 1.23 25.12
N PHE A 161 36.45 0.56 25.74
CA PHE A 161 36.91 0.90 27.09
C PHE A 161 38.43 1.12 27.07
N GLY A 162 38.84 2.26 26.50
CA GLY A 162 40.19 2.80 26.68
C GLY A 162 40.32 3.53 28.02
N PRO A 163 41.47 3.44 28.70
CA PRO A 163 41.69 3.94 30.06
C PRO A 163 41.98 5.44 30.07
N ASN A 164 41.42 6.17 31.04
CA ASN A 164 41.91 7.48 31.49
C ASN A 164 41.34 7.78 32.89
N SER A 165 42.14 7.54 33.93
CA SER A 165 42.38 8.46 35.06
C SER A 165 43.06 7.72 36.24
N LEU A 166 44.22 8.26 36.64
CA LEU A 166 45.13 7.92 37.75
C LEU A 166 46.23 6.90 37.44
#